data_AF-A0A8J7KJ71-F1
#
_entry.id   AF-A0A8J7KJ71-F1
#
_cell.length_a   1.000
_cell.length_b   1.000
_cell.length_c   1.000
_cell.angle_alpha   90.00
_cell.angle_beta   90.00
_cell.angle_gamma   90.00
#
_symmetry.space_group_name_H-M   'P 1'
#
loop_
_entity.id
_entity.type
_entity.pdbx_description
1 polymer ?
#
loop_
_entity_poly.entity_id
_entity_poly.type
_entity_poly.pdbx_seq_one_letter_code
_entity_poly.pdbx_strand_id
1 'polypeptide(L)' 'MYRLWRCSTHFADPTLPAFDDSVTAARRLHADLGAASRLVLARALTDRAMLLITAHRYPEALVDYEEALGHFGTP' A
#
# COMPACT_ATOMS: atom_id res chain seq x y z
N MET A 1 23.54 11.83 -6.56
CA MET A 1 22.10 11.85 -6.21
C MET A 1 21.21 11.23 -7.29
N TYR A 2 21.38 11.55 -8.58
CA TYR A 2 20.58 10.98 -9.70
C TYR A 2 20.58 9.44 -9.84
N ARG A 3 21.64 8.72 -9.42
CA ARG A 3 21.68 7.24 -9.50
C ARG A 3 20.72 6.56 -8.52
N LEU A 4 20.60 7.07 -7.29
CA LEU A 4 19.74 6.46 -6.27
C LEU A 4 18.25 6.61 -6.65
N TRP A 5 17.88 7.78 -7.17
CA TRP A 5 16.53 8.06 -7.70
C TRP A 5 16.14 7.13 -8.87
N ARG A 6 17.08 6.89 -9.80
CA ARG A 6 16.84 6.00 -10.94
C ARG A 6 16.72 4.54 -10.51
N CYS A 7 17.53 4.09 -9.55
CA CYS A 7 17.46 2.72 -9.04
C CYS A 7 16.17 2.43 -8.25
N SER A 8 15.70 3.38 -7.44
CA SER A 8 14.48 3.18 -6.66
C SER A 8 13.22 3.14 -7.54
N THR A 9 13.13 4.04 -8.52
CA THR A 9 12.04 4.05 -9.51
C THR A 9 12.08 2.80 -10.41
N HIS A 10 13.27 2.38 -10.86
CA HIS A 10 13.43 1.17 -11.69
C HIS A 10 13.00 -0.11 -10.95
N PHE A 11 13.12 -0.17 -9.63
CA PHE A 11 12.60 -1.30 -8.85
C PHE A 11 11.10 -1.19 -8.58
N ALA A 12 10.62 0.02 -8.28
CA ALA A 12 9.22 0.24 -7.89
C ALA A 12 8.23 0.02 -9.05
N ASP A 13 8.54 0.52 -10.25
CA ASP A 13 7.63 0.42 -11.40
C ASP A 13 7.23 -1.04 -11.76
N PRO A 14 8.16 -2.01 -11.88
CA PRO A 14 7.79 -3.39 -12.19
C PRO A 14 7.15 -4.14 -11.02
N THR A 15 7.36 -3.68 -9.78
CA THR A 15 6.84 -4.36 -8.59
C THR A 15 5.48 -3.82 -8.14
N LEU A 16 5.17 -2.56 -8.44
CA LEU A 16 3.92 -1.91 -8.06
C LEU A 16 2.66 -2.71 -8.43
N PRO A 17 2.55 -3.32 -9.62
CA PRO A 17 1.38 -4.13 -9.96
C PRO A 17 1.08 -5.24 -8.95
N ALA A 18 2.11 -5.89 -8.37
CA ALA A 18 1.90 -6.94 -7.38
C ALA A 18 1.35 -6.40 -6.05
N PHE A 19 1.71 -5.17 -5.67
CA PHE A 19 1.15 -4.51 -4.49
C PHE A 19 -0.27 -4.00 -4.75
N ASP A 20 -0.57 -3.52 -5.96
CA ASP A 20 -1.93 -3.18 -6.37
C ASP A 20 -2.86 -4.41 -6.37
N ASP A 21 -2.37 -5.55 -6.85
CA ASP A 21 -3.09 -6.83 -6.78
C ASP A 21 -3.33 -7.26 -5.33
N SER A 22 -2.33 -7.09 -4.45
CA SER A 22 -2.44 -7.38 -3.01
C SER A 22 -3.51 -6.52 -2.33
N VAL A 23 -3.54 -5.21 -2.58
CA VAL A 23 -4.57 -4.30 -2.06
C VAL A 23 -5.94 -4.70 -2.62
N THR A 24 -6.03 -5.05 -3.90
CA THR A 24 -7.28 -5.50 -4.53
C THR A 24 -7.81 -6.78 -3.88
N ALA A 25 -6.96 -7.76 -3.64
CA ALA A 25 -7.31 -9.00 -2.96
C ALA A 25 -7.76 -8.75 -1.51
N ALA A 26 -7.03 -7.90 -0.78
CA ALA A 26 -7.36 -7.55 0.60
C ALA A 26 -8.69 -6.78 0.70
N ARG A 27 -9.01 -5.92 -0.27
CA ARG A 27 -10.31 -5.23 -0.35
C ARG A 27 -11.46 -6.20 -0.59
N ARG A 28 -11.29 -7.20 -1.47
CA ARG A 28 -12.29 -8.26 -1.68
C ARG A 28 -12.51 -9.06 -0.39
N LEU A 29 -11.43 -9.46 0.26
CA LEU A 29 -11.50 -10.13 1.56
C LEU A 29 -12.16 -9.27 2.65
N HIS A 30 -11.97 -7.95 2.60
CA HIS A 30 -12.63 -7.01 3.50
C HIS A 30 -14.12 -6.87 3.23
N ALA A 31 -14.53 -6.89 1.95
CA ALA A 31 -15.94 -6.94 1.59
C ALA A 31 -16.62 -8.23 2.07
N ASP A 32 -15.92 -9.37 2.00
CA ASP A 32 -16.49 -10.67 2.38
C ASP A 32 -16.51 -10.92 3.90
N LEU A 33 -15.44 -10.54 4.61
CA LEU A 33 -15.25 -10.85 6.04
C LEU A 33 -15.42 -9.64 6.98
N GLY A 34 -15.56 -8.44 6.44
CA GLY A 34 -15.75 -7.21 7.20
C GLY A 34 -14.62 -6.97 8.20
N ALA A 35 -14.99 -6.62 9.44
CA ALA A 35 -14.06 -6.25 10.49
C ALA A 35 -13.00 -7.33 10.81
N ALA A 36 -13.29 -8.62 10.55
CA ALA A 36 -12.35 -9.70 10.80
C ALA A 36 -11.08 -9.62 9.93
N SER A 37 -11.16 -9.01 8.75
CA SER A 37 -10.03 -8.86 7.81
C SER A 37 -9.46 -7.44 7.75
N ARG A 38 -9.93 -6.51 8.60
CA ARG A 38 -9.48 -5.11 8.60
C ARG A 38 -7.97 -4.93 8.67
N LEU A 39 -7.28 -5.78 9.45
CA LEU A 39 -5.83 -5.72 9.60
C LEU A 39 -5.08 -6.24 8.36
N VAL A 40 -5.70 -7.13 7.57
CA VAL A 40 -5.14 -7.59 6.30
C VAL A 40 -5.17 -6.47 5.28
N LEU A 41 -6.28 -5.72 5.20
CA LEU A 41 -6.39 -4.55 4.35
C LEU A 41 -5.41 -3.44 4.79
N ALA A 42 -5.36 -3.13 6.08
CA ALA A 42 -4.42 -2.16 6.63
C ALA A 42 -2.95 -2.51 6.29
N ARG A 43 -2.61 -3.80 6.34
CA ARG A 43 -1.27 -4.28 6.01
C ARG A 43 -0.95 -4.12 4.52
N ALA A 44 -1.85 -4.54 3.64
CA ALA A 44 -1.65 -4.42 2.19
C ALA A 44 -1.46 -2.95 1.75
N LEU A 45 -2.25 -2.03 2.32
CA LEU A 45 -2.11 -0.59 2.10
C LEU A 45 -0.76 -0.07 2.61
N THR A 46 -0.35 -0.46 3.82
CA THR A 46 0.95 -0.09 4.39
C THR A 46 2.11 -0.56 3.51
N ASP A 47 2.04 -1.79 3.02
CA ASP A 47 3.08 -2.39 2.18
C ASP A 47 3.19 -1.66 0.83
N ARG A 48 2.05 -1.29 0.20
CA ARG A 48 2.04 -0.47 -1.02
C ARG A 48 2.57 0.95 -0.76
N ALA A 49 2.19 1.58 0.34
CA ALA A 49 2.67 2.90 0.72
C ALA A 49 4.19 2.94 0.88
N MET A 50 4.78 1.89 1.49
CA MET A 50 6.23 1.76 1.60
C MET A 50 6.91 1.69 0.24
N LEU A 51 6.36 0.93 -0.72
CA LEU A 51 6.88 0.91 -2.08
C LEU A 51 6.80 2.29 -2.74
N LEU A 52 5.67 2.97 -2.61
CA LEU A 52 5.47 4.31 -3.15
C LEU A 52 6.45 5.33 -2.56
N ILE A 53 6.78 5.24 -1.26
CA ILE A 53 7.84 6.04 -0.64
C ILE A 53 9.18 5.82 -1.33
N THR A 54 9.55 4.57 -1.63
CA THR A 54 10.82 4.28 -2.33
C THR A 54 10.84 4.91 -3.72
N ALA A 55 9.70 5.00 -4.39
CA ALA A 55 9.52 5.66 -5.68
C ALA A 55 9.36 7.20 -5.59
N HIS A 56 9.44 7.78 -4.39
CA HIS A 56 9.17 9.21 -4.14
C HIS A 56 7.74 9.65 -4.51
N ARG A 57 6.79 8.70 -4.55
CA ARG A 57 5.36 8.89 -4.83
C ARG A 57 4.60 9.21 -3.55
N TYR A 58 5.00 10.30 -2.89
CA TYR A 58 4.50 10.68 -1.57
C TYR A 58 2.99 10.95 -1.51
N PRO A 59 2.37 11.63 -2.51
CA PRO A 59 0.93 11.85 -2.48
C PRO A 59 0.15 10.53 -2.48
N GLU A 60 0.54 9.54 -3.30
CA GLU A 60 -0.12 8.24 -3.31
C GLU A 60 0.14 7.45 -2.03
N ALA A 61 1.38 7.48 -1.51
CA ALA A 61 1.71 6.83 -0.25
C ALA A 61 0.90 7.38 0.93
N LEU A 62 0.66 8.70 0.96
CA LEU A 62 -0.12 9.34 2.02
C LEU A 62 -1.56 8.84 2.05
N VAL A 63 -2.20 8.73 0.88
CA VAL A 63 -3.56 8.18 0.76
C VAL A 63 -3.65 6.77 1.36
N ASP A 64 -2.67 5.91 1.06
CA ASP A 64 -2.64 4.55 1.60
C ASP A 64 -2.47 4.52 3.12
N TYR A 65 -1.61 5.37 3.68
CA TYR A 65 -1.45 5.46 5.13
C TYR A 65 -2.69 6.00 5.82
N GLU A 66 -3.36 7.00 5.26
CA GLU A 66 -4.60 7.54 5.80
C GLU A 66 -5.71 6.47 5.84
N GLU A 67 -5.87 5.70 4.76
CA GLU A 67 -6.81 4.57 4.71
C GLU A 67 -6.42 3.48 5.73
N ALA A 68 -5.14 3.10 5.79
CA ALA A 68 -4.64 2.09 6.73
C ALA A 68 -4.88 2.49 8.20
N LEU A 69 -4.65 3.75 8.56
CA LEU A 69 -4.91 4.28 9.91
C LEU A 69 -6.38 4.16 10.30
N GLY A 70 -7.30 4.34 9.34
CA GLY A 70 -8.74 4.13 9.55
C GLY A 70 -9.09 2.72 10.01
N HIS A 71 -8.29 1.71 9.67
CA HIS A 71 -8.49 0.32 10.07
C HIS A 71 -7.88 -0.06 11.43
N PHE A 72 -6.96 0.77 11.96
CA PHE A 72 -6.39 0.62 13.30
C PHE A 72 -7.21 1.32 14.40
N GLY A 73 -8.12 2.21 14.02
CA GLY A 73 -9.10 2.81 14.94
C GLY A 73 -10.03 1.78 15.58
N THR A 74 -10.37 1.99 16.86
CA THR A 74 -11.33 1.19 17.64
C THR A 74 -12.75 1.24 17.04
N PRO A 75 -13.57 0.19 17.26
CA PRO A 75 -14.72 -0.20 16.43
C PRO A 75 -15.82 0.85 16.24
#